data_AF-A0A0H3HR30-F1
#
_entry.id   AF-A0A0H3HR30-F1
#
_cell.length_a   1.000
_cell.length_b   1.000
_cell.length_c   1.000
_cell.angle_alpha   90.00
_cell.angle_beta   90.00
_cell.angle_gamma   90.00
#
_symmetry.space_group_name_H-M   'P 1'
#
loop_
_entity.id
_entity.type
_entity.pdbx_description
1 polymer ?
#
loop_
_entity_poly.entity_id
_entity_poly.type
_entity_poly.pdbx_seq_one_letter_code
_entity_poly.pdbx_strand_id
1 'polypeptide(L)'
;MENENQGVTSLRAAVLNPLTGWRHELMSVPEWSGEKIAVREPTVGDRMFWIEALRDIAGVTEGDDETAVREKFARASDDAHMQANARLFVRVVFGETPDGWRRLFSDDDATAVAAAFGPVHNRIVVKALEFGKLDVDPVEDAKKPSAEPQASAS
;
A
#
# COMPACT_ATOMS: atom_id res chain seq x y z
N MET A 1 -19.70 16.81 -32.52
CA MET A 1 -20.29 16.76 -31.16
C MET A 1 -20.13 15.39 -30.51
N GLU A 2 -20.43 14.27 -31.17
CA GLU A 2 -20.22 12.92 -30.59
C GLU A 2 -18.74 12.61 -30.28
N ASN A 3 -17.81 12.95 -31.16
CA ASN A 3 -16.37 12.71 -30.96
C ASN A 3 -15.75 13.55 -29.83
N GLU A 4 -16.21 14.78 -29.60
CA GLU A 4 -15.74 15.62 -28.49
C GLU A 4 -16.23 15.08 -27.14
N ASN A 5 -17.48 14.61 -27.08
CA ASN A 5 -18.06 14.06 -25.86
C ASN A 5 -17.45 12.70 -25.48
N GLN A 6 -17.08 11.89 -26.47
CA GLN A 6 -16.30 10.66 -26.27
C GLN A 6 -14.88 10.95 -25.76
N GLY A 7 -14.22 11.99 -26.27
CA GLY A 7 -12.90 12.44 -25.81
C GLY A 7 -12.88 12.87 -24.34
N VAL A 8 -13.87 13.66 -23.91
CA VAL A 8 -14.00 14.12 -22.50
C VAL A 8 -14.33 12.96 -21.55
N THR A 9 -15.19 12.04 -21.98
CA THR A 9 -15.55 10.85 -21.18
C THR A 9 -14.36 9.91 -21.00
N SER A 10 -13.55 9.73 -22.05
CA SER A 10 -12.31 8.94 -22.01
C SER A 10 -11.27 9.56 -21.07
N LEU A 11 -11.06 10.88 -21.13
CA LEU A 11 -10.16 11.57 -20.21
C LEU A 11 -10.63 11.47 -18.76
N ARG A 12 -11.94 11.67 -18.50
CA ARG A 12 -12.50 11.53 -17.16
C ARG A 12 -12.28 10.12 -16.61
N ALA A 13 -12.51 9.09 -17.42
CA ALA A 13 -12.28 7.70 -17.01
C ALA A 13 -10.81 7.44 -16.68
N ALA A 14 -9.87 7.97 -17.49
CA ALA A 14 -8.44 7.86 -17.21
C ALA A 14 -8.03 8.58 -15.92
N VAL A 15 -8.57 9.78 -15.66
CA VAL A 15 -8.28 10.55 -14.44
C VAL A 15 -8.85 9.90 -13.18
N LEU A 16 -10.02 9.26 -13.29
CA LEU A 16 -10.67 8.57 -12.17
C LEU A 16 -10.14 7.15 -11.94
N ASN A 17 -9.28 6.63 -12.83
CA ASN A 17 -8.66 5.33 -12.63
C ASN A 17 -7.61 5.43 -11.51
N PRO A 18 -7.76 4.65 -10.42
CA PRO A 18 -6.87 4.74 -9.27
C PRO A 18 -5.42 4.31 -9.56
N LEU A 19 -5.16 3.72 -10.72
CA LEU A 19 -3.82 3.28 -11.13
C LEU A 19 -3.06 4.34 -11.95
N THR A 20 -3.75 5.21 -12.68
CA THR A 20 -3.13 6.06 -13.72
C THR A 20 -2.12 7.08 -13.18
N GLY A 21 -2.26 7.52 -11.94
CA GLY A 21 -1.34 8.46 -11.29
C GLY A 21 -0.17 7.81 -10.54
N TRP A 22 -0.06 6.48 -10.55
CA TRP A 22 0.81 5.74 -9.63
C TRP A 22 1.55 4.62 -10.34
N ARG A 23 2.74 4.28 -9.86
CA ARG A 23 3.45 3.08 -10.31
C ARG A 23 2.67 1.85 -9.90
N HIS A 24 2.48 0.95 -10.85
CA HIS A 24 1.74 -0.29 -10.65
C HIS A 24 2.18 -1.36 -11.66
N GLU A 25 1.85 -2.61 -11.36
CA GLU A 25 2.06 -3.74 -12.24
C GLU A 25 0.82 -4.64 -12.26
N LEU A 26 0.49 -5.13 -13.46
CA LEU A 26 -0.52 -6.16 -13.64
C LEU A 26 0.12 -7.52 -13.42
N MET A 27 -0.39 -8.27 -12.44
CA MET A 27 0.11 -9.58 -12.06
C MET A 27 -0.98 -10.61 -12.26
N SER A 28 -0.61 -11.79 -12.77
CA SER A 28 -1.44 -12.99 -12.65
C SER A 28 -0.98 -13.76 -11.42
N VAL A 29 -1.91 -14.29 -10.63
CA VAL A 29 -1.62 -15.03 -9.39
C VAL A 29 -2.01 -16.50 -9.59
N PRO A 30 -1.08 -17.38 -10.02
CA PRO A 30 -1.39 -18.78 -10.27
C PRO A 30 -1.98 -19.51 -9.05
N GLU A 31 -1.54 -19.14 -7.86
CA GLU A 31 -2.00 -19.71 -6.59
C GLU A 31 -3.48 -19.38 -6.30
N TRP A 32 -4.05 -18.37 -6.97
CA TRP A 32 -5.46 -17.97 -6.90
C TRP A 32 -6.13 -18.18 -8.26
N SER A 33 -6.01 -19.39 -8.81
CA SER A 33 -6.65 -19.77 -10.08
C SER A 33 -6.27 -18.90 -11.29
N GLY A 34 -5.12 -18.23 -11.24
CA GLY A 34 -4.66 -17.34 -12.31
C GLY A 34 -5.36 -15.99 -12.34
N GLU A 35 -6.02 -15.58 -11.25
CA GLU A 35 -6.67 -14.27 -11.13
C GLU A 35 -5.71 -13.12 -11.46
N LYS A 36 -6.24 -12.10 -12.12
CA LYS A 36 -5.48 -10.91 -12.52
C LYS A 36 -5.73 -9.79 -11.53
N ILE A 37 -4.64 -9.25 -10.99
CA ILE A 37 -4.67 -8.10 -10.08
C ILE A 37 -3.75 -7.01 -10.60
N ALA A 38 -3.98 -5.79 -10.14
CA ALA A 38 -3.00 -4.72 -10.20
C ALA A 38 -2.44 -4.47 -8.79
N VAL A 39 -1.12 -4.41 -8.67
CA VAL A 39 -0.44 -4.01 -7.44
C VAL A 39 0.11 -2.60 -7.64
N ARG A 40 -0.28 -1.66 -6.78
CA ARG A 40 0.07 -0.24 -6.86
C ARG A 40 1.04 0.15 -5.75
N GLU A 41 1.91 1.13 -6.01
CA GLU A 41 2.74 1.73 -4.95
C GLU A 41 1.87 2.31 -3.82
N PRO A 42 2.30 2.21 -2.55
CA PRO A 42 1.54 2.79 -1.45
C PRO A 42 1.59 4.31 -1.48
N THR A 43 0.46 4.95 -1.17
CA THR A 43 0.40 6.38 -0.86
C THR A 43 1.01 6.66 0.51
N VAL A 44 1.17 7.95 0.86
CA VAL A 44 1.55 8.34 2.23
C VAL A 44 0.51 7.83 3.24
N GLY A 45 -0.79 7.94 2.93
CA GLY A 45 -1.86 7.45 3.81
C GLY A 45 -1.84 5.92 3.99
N ASP A 46 -1.49 5.17 2.94
CA ASP A 46 -1.33 3.71 3.02
C ASP A 46 -0.15 3.33 3.93
N ARG A 47 0.96 4.07 3.82
CA ARG A 47 2.13 3.90 4.70
C ARG A 47 1.80 4.20 6.15
N MET A 48 1.10 5.30 6.43
CA MET A 48 0.71 5.64 7.80
C MET A 48 -0.17 4.55 8.41
N PHE A 49 -1.15 4.05 7.66
CA PHE A 49 -2.02 2.96 8.12
C PHE A 49 -1.27 1.66 8.44
N TRP A 50 -0.20 1.38 7.69
CA TRP A 50 0.71 0.26 7.93
C TRP A 50 1.60 0.48 9.17
N ILE A 51 2.27 1.62 9.27
CA ILE A 51 3.21 1.95 10.34
C ILE A 51 2.50 2.12 11.68
N GLU A 52 1.34 2.77 11.71
CA GLU A 52 0.54 2.94 12.94
C GLU A 52 0.19 1.60 13.57
N ALA A 53 -0.21 0.62 12.75
CA ALA A 53 -0.47 -0.74 13.22
C ALA A 53 0.76 -1.37 13.87
N LEU A 54 1.91 -1.25 13.23
CA LEU A 54 3.15 -1.82 13.74
C LEU A 54 3.61 -1.10 15.01
N ARG A 55 3.43 0.23 15.10
CA ARG A 55 3.69 1.03 16.32
C ARG A 55 2.84 0.57 17.48
N ASP A 56 1.54 0.38 17.26
CA ASP A 56 0.62 -0.08 18.29
C ASP A 56 1.00 -1.47 18.80
N ILE A 57 1.23 -2.42 17.89
CA ILE A 57 1.56 -3.81 18.25
C ILE A 57 2.95 -3.90 18.90
N ALA A 58 3.93 -3.13 18.43
CA ALA A 58 5.28 -3.08 19.00
C ALA A 58 5.36 -2.27 20.32
N GLY A 59 4.25 -1.68 20.77
CA GLY A 59 4.19 -0.89 22.00
C GLY A 59 5.02 0.39 21.95
N VAL A 60 5.08 1.04 20.79
CA VAL A 60 5.69 2.36 20.64
C VAL A 60 4.82 3.40 21.34
N THR A 61 5.45 4.32 22.06
CA THR A 61 4.84 5.38 22.87
C THR A 61 5.38 6.74 22.43
N GLU A 62 4.65 7.81 22.74
CA GLU A 62 5.05 9.18 22.34
C GLU A 62 6.38 9.65 22.93
N GLY A 63 6.85 9.03 24.02
CA GLY A 63 8.14 9.34 24.66
C GLY A 63 9.33 8.56 24.11
N ASP A 64 9.12 7.61 23.20
CA ASP A 64 10.23 6.86 22.60
C ASP A 64 10.97 7.72 21.58
N ASP A 65 12.29 7.78 21.72
CA ASP A 65 13.15 8.32 20.67
C ASP A 65 13.32 7.33 19.50
N GLU A 66 13.97 7.78 18.44
CA GLU A 66 14.18 7.00 17.22
C GLU A 66 14.88 5.65 17.48
N THR A 67 15.80 5.60 18.45
CA THR A 67 16.53 4.37 18.78
C THR A 67 15.61 3.38 19.48
N ALA A 68 14.81 3.85 20.43
CA ALA A 68 13.82 3.04 21.13
C ALA A 68 12.75 2.50 20.16
N VAL A 69 12.28 3.31 19.22
CA VAL A 69 11.34 2.87 18.16
C VAL A 69 11.97 1.78 17.30
N ARG A 70 13.20 1.97 16.82
CA ARG A 70 13.94 0.97 16.03
C ARG A 70 14.02 -0.36 16.75
N GLU A 71 14.42 -0.33 18.02
CA GLU A 71 14.54 -1.54 18.82
C GLU A 71 13.20 -2.24 19.04
N LYS A 72 12.11 -1.47 19.26
CA LYS A 72 10.76 -2.03 19.41
C LYS A 72 10.29 -2.70 18.12
N PHE A 73 10.53 -2.09 16.95
CA PHE A 73 10.23 -2.71 15.66
C PHE A 73 11.06 -3.96 15.39
N ALA A 74 12.36 -3.94 15.74
CA ALA A 74 13.23 -5.11 15.57
C ALA A 74 12.85 -6.28 16.49
N ARG A 75 12.30 -5.98 17.67
CA ARG A 75 11.78 -6.99 18.62
C ARG A 75 10.31 -7.36 18.36
N ALA A 76 9.62 -6.64 17.48
CA ALA A 76 8.23 -6.95 17.15
C ALA A 76 8.17 -8.37 16.56
N SER A 77 7.17 -9.14 17.00
CA SER A 77 7.02 -10.52 16.54
C SER A 77 6.77 -10.57 15.03
N ASP A 78 7.09 -11.70 14.40
CA ASP A 78 6.71 -11.96 13.02
C ASP A 78 5.20 -11.77 12.80
N ASP A 79 4.39 -12.09 13.81
CA ASP A 79 2.94 -11.86 13.81
C ASP A 79 2.58 -10.37 13.74
N ALA A 80 3.32 -9.49 14.42
CA ALA A 80 3.12 -8.04 14.34
C ALA A 80 3.40 -7.50 12.93
N HIS A 81 4.51 -7.95 12.33
CA HIS A 81 4.86 -7.61 10.95
C HIS A 81 3.84 -8.15 9.96
N MET A 82 3.37 -9.38 10.16
CA MET A 82 2.30 -9.99 9.35
C MET A 82 1.00 -9.19 9.42
N GLN A 83 0.54 -8.83 10.62
CA GLN A 83 -0.68 -8.04 10.81
C GLN A 83 -0.58 -6.65 10.16
N ALA A 84 0.57 -6.00 10.29
CA ALA A 84 0.84 -4.73 9.61
C ALA A 84 0.83 -4.92 8.08
N ASN A 85 1.50 -5.95 7.55
CA ASN A 85 1.54 -6.22 6.13
C ASN A 85 0.16 -6.55 5.54
N ALA A 86 -0.72 -7.22 6.29
CA ALA A 86 -2.11 -7.45 5.89
C ALA A 86 -2.90 -6.13 5.72
N ARG A 87 -2.65 -5.13 6.60
CA ARG A 87 -3.23 -3.79 6.46
C ARG A 87 -2.72 -3.05 5.23
N LEU A 88 -1.44 -3.19 4.91
CA LEU A 88 -0.91 -2.61 3.67
C LEU A 88 -1.49 -3.31 2.44
N PHE A 89 -1.58 -4.64 2.48
CA PHE A 89 -2.11 -5.47 1.41
C PHE A 89 -3.51 -5.02 0.95
N VAL A 90 -4.44 -4.80 1.88
CA VAL A 90 -5.82 -4.39 1.54
C VAL A 90 -5.88 -3.04 0.81
N ARG A 91 -4.82 -2.21 0.91
CA ARG A 91 -4.74 -0.88 0.30
C ARG A 91 -4.04 -0.83 -1.06
N VAL A 92 -3.25 -1.85 -1.39
CA VAL A 92 -2.38 -1.85 -2.59
C VAL A 92 -2.85 -2.80 -3.69
N VAL A 93 -3.85 -3.64 -3.42
CA VAL A 93 -4.39 -4.61 -4.38
C VAL A 93 -5.67 -4.09 -5.05
N PHE A 94 -5.65 -4.06 -6.37
CA PHE A 94 -6.74 -3.58 -7.22
C PHE A 94 -7.18 -4.67 -8.19
N GLY A 95 -8.47 -4.68 -8.51
CA GLY A 95 -9.06 -5.57 -9.50
C GLY A 95 -9.85 -4.79 -10.52
N GLU A 96 -9.99 -5.38 -11.70
CA GLU A 96 -10.76 -4.82 -12.80
C GLU A 96 -12.25 -5.14 -12.60
N THR A 97 -13.09 -4.12 -12.68
CA THR A 97 -14.55 -4.24 -12.64
C THR A 97 -15.14 -3.65 -13.93
N PRO A 98 -16.43 -3.90 -14.25
CA PRO A 98 -17.09 -3.23 -15.37
C PRO A 98 -16.98 -1.69 -15.32
N ASP A 99 -16.88 -1.12 -14.11
CA ASP A 99 -16.75 0.32 -13.87
C ASP A 99 -15.28 0.79 -13.74
N GLY A 100 -14.33 -0.05 -14.16
CA GLY A 100 -12.89 0.21 -14.12
C GLY A 100 -12.18 -0.41 -12.91
N TRP A 101 -10.91 -0.04 -12.72
CA TRP A 101 -10.08 -0.55 -11.63
C TRP A 101 -10.56 -0.03 -10.27
N ARG A 102 -10.67 -0.93 -9.30
CA ARG A 102 -11.10 -0.63 -7.93
C ARG A 102 -10.21 -1.38 -6.94
N ARG A 103 -10.06 -0.82 -5.74
CA ARG A 103 -9.44 -1.54 -4.62
C ARG A 103 -10.29 -2.77 -4.31
N LEU A 104 -9.68 -3.95 -4.19
CA LEU A 104 -10.42 -5.20 -3.96
C LEU A 104 -10.94 -5.35 -2.54
N PHE A 105 -10.26 -4.72 -1.59
CA PHE A 105 -10.55 -4.84 -0.17
C PHE A 105 -10.92 -3.49 0.43
N SER A 106 -11.67 -3.52 1.52
CA SER A 106 -11.85 -2.41 2.44
C SER A 106 -10.77 -2.45 3.53
N ASP A 107 -10.68 -1.39 4.33
CA ASP A 107 -9.74 -1.40 5.48
C ASP A 107 -10.20 -2.39 6.57
N ASP A 108 -11.51 -2.65 6.65
CA ASP A 108 -12.13 -3.58 7.62
C ASP A 108 -11.77 -5.05 7.31
N ASP A 109 -11.36 -5.35 6.07
CA ASP A 109 -10.95 -6.70 5.68
C ASP A 109 -9.56 -7.08 6.20
N ALA A 110 -8.80 -6.15 6.79
CA ALA A 110 -7.43 -6.38 7.21
C ALA A 110 -7.29 -7.55 8.19
N THR A 111 -8.23 -7.73 9.12
CA THR A 111 -8.23 -8.86 10.06
C THR A 111 -8.46 -10.20 9.36
N ALA A 112 -9.37 -10.25 8.39
CA ALA A 112 -9.63 -11.46 7.61
C ALA A 112 -8.42 -11.82 6.74
N VAL A 113 -7.78 -10.82 6.11
CA VAL A 113 -6.55 -11.01 5.34
C VAL A 113 -5.40 -11.46 6.24
N ALA A 114 -5.25 -10.91 7.44
CA ALA A 114 -4.22 -11.33 8.39
C ALA A 114 -4.37 -12.81 8.77
N ALA A 115 -5.60 -13.29 8.99
CA ALA A 115 -5.87 -14.69 9.32
C ALA A 115 -5.52 -15.67 8.18
N ALA A 116 -5.56 -15.21 6.92
CA ALA A 116 -5.20 -15.98 5.74
C ALA A 116 -3.79 -15.67 5.22
N PHE A 117 -3.03 -14.81 5.90
CA PHE A 117 -1.80 -14.25 5.36
C PHE A 117 -0.75 -15.32 5.13
N GLY A 118 0.03 -15.16 4.06
CA GLY A 118 0.98 -16.18 3.63
C GLY A 118 1.90 -15.67 2.52
N PRO A 119 2.72 -16.55 1.92
CA PRO A 119 3.79 -16.16 1.01
C PRO A 119 3.34 -15.33 -0.20
N VAL A 120 2.18 -15.65 -0.77
CA VAL A 120 1.61 -14.92 -1.92
C VAL A 120 1.24 -13.48 -1.53
N HIS A 121 0.61 -13.30 -0.36
CA HIS A 121 0.28 -11.99 0.19
C HIS A 121 1.54 -11.16 0.42
N ASN A 122 2.57 -11.77 1.04
CA ASN A 122 3.83 -11.09 1.30
C ASN A 122 4.54 -10.66 0.01
N ARG A 123 4.57 -11.51 -1.03
CA ARG A 123 5.13 -11.18 -2.35
C ARG A 123 4.49 -9.93 -2.95
N ILE A 124 3.17 -9.79 -2.80
CA ILE A 124 2.42 -8.63 -3.27
C ILE A 124 2.76 -7.37 -2.46
N VAL A 125 2.85 -7.48 -1.13
CA VAL A 125 3.24 -6.36 -0.26
C VAL A 125 4.64 -5.87 -0.60
N VAL A 126 5.60 -6.80 -0.72
CA VAL A 126 6.98 -6.47 -1.12
C VAL A 126 7.01 -5.76 -2.47
N LYS A 127 6.26 -6.26 -3.46
CA LYS A 127 6.14 -5.62 -4.79
C LYS A 127 5.61 -4.19 -4.69
N ALA A 128 4.59 -3.94 -3.87
CA ALA A 128 4.07 -2.60 -3.65
C ALA A 128 5.10 -1.66 -3.03
N LEU A 129 5.86 -2.12 -2.02
CA LEU A 129 6.93 -1.36 -1.37
C LEU A 129 8.08 -1.04 -2.33
N GLU A 130 8.48 -2.00 -3.18
CA GLU A 130 9.47 -1.79 -4.25
C GLU A 130 9.07 -0.63 -5.17
N PHE A 131 7.80 -0.55 -5.57
CA PHE A 131 7.32 0.56 -6.40
C PHE A 131 7.43 1.89 -5.70
N GLY A 132 7.22 1.96 -4.38
CA GLY A 132 7.42 3.16 -3.58
C GLY A 132 8.85 3.68 -3.56
N LYS A 133 9.82 2.96 -4.15
CA LYS A 133 11.28 3.16 -3.94
C LYS A 133 11.66 3.14 -2.46
N LEU A 134 10.97 2.29 -1.70
CA LEU A 134 11.35 1.98 -0.34
C LEU A 134 12.37 0.86 -0.45
N ASP A 135 13.65 1.20 -0.34
CA ASP A 135 14.66 0.21 0.03
C ASP A 135 14.34 -0.14 1.48
N VAL A 136 13.69 -1.28 1.70
CA VAL A 136 12.88 -1.52 2.90
C VAL A 136 13.75 -1.79 4.13
N ASP A 137 14.17 -0.73 4.82
CA ASP A 137 14.39 -0.75 6.27
C ASP A 137 13.27 0.12 6.90
N PRO A 138 12.31 -0.47 7.65
CA PRO A 138 11.25 0.26 8.35
C PRO A 138 11.77 1.39 9.24
N VAL A 139 13.03 1.29 9.67
CA VAL A 139 13.73 2.29 10.47
C VAL A 139 14.19 3.47 9.63
N GLU A 140 14.70 3.25 8.43
CA GLU A 140 15.18 4.33 7.55
C GLU A 140 14.03 5.18 7.00
N ASP A 141 12.83 4.61 6.86
CA ASP A 141 11.64 5.37 6.49
C ASP A 141 11.06 6.17 7.67
N ALA A 142 11.17 5.66 8.90
CA ALA A 142 10.82 6.41 10.11
C ALA A 142 11.72 7.64 10.33
N LYS A 143 12.90 7.68 9.70
CA LYS A 143 13.82 8.83 9.70
C LYS A 143 13.40 9.97 8.79
N LYS A 144 12.57 9.73 7.77
CA LYS A 144 12.17 10.79 6.84
C LYS A 144 11.10 11.63 7.52
N PRO A 145 11.37 12.90 7.87
CA PRO A 145 10.29 13.79 8.29
C PRO A 145 9.27 13.83 7.15
N SER A 146 7.99 13.72 7.51
CA SER A 146 6.85 13.81 6.60
C SER A 146 7.15 14.84 5.52
N ALA A 147 7.42 14.38 4.30
CA ALA A 147 7.88 15.24 3.24
C ALA A 147 6.88 16.38 3.05
N GLU A 148 7.24 17.59 3.48
CA GLU A 148 6.54 18.79 3.08
C GLU A 148 6.56 18.83 1.55
N PRO A 149 5.45 19.18 0.89
CA PRO A 149 5.47 19.41 -0.54
C PRO A 149 6.47 20.53 -0.81
N GLN A 150 7.60 20.21 -1.43
CA GLN A 150 8.47 21.23 -1.99
C GLN A 150 7.65 21.95 -3.06
N ALA A 151 7.14 23.13 -2.70
CA ALA A 151 6.62 24.08 -3.66
C ALA A 151 7.75 24.37 -4.65
N SER A 152 7.59 23.90 -5.89
CA SER A 152 8.44 24.33 -6.99
C SER A 152 8.29 25.85 -7.13
N ALA A 153 9.32 26.57 -6.71
CA ALA A 153 9.48 27.97 -7.06
C ALA A 153 9.64 28.09 -8.59
N SER A 154 8.94 29.08 -9.14
CA SER A 154 8.83 29.40 -10.56
C SER A 154 10.14 29.77 -11.23
#